data_AF-A0A6N2TBG3-F1
#
_entry.id   AF-A0A6N2TBG3-F1
#
_cell.length_a   1.000
_cell.length_b   1.000
_cell.length_c   1.000
_cell.angle_alpha   90.00
_cell.angle_beta   90.00
_cell.angle_gamma   90.00
#
_symmetry.space_group_name_H-M   'P 1'
#
loop_
_entity.id
_entity.type
_entity.pdbx_description
1 polymer ?
#
loop_
_entity_poly.entity_id
_entity_poly.type
_entity_poly.pdbx_seq_one_letter_code
_entity_poly.pdbx_strand_id
1 'polypeptide(L)'
;MNCMNATKYEIDMLGVGAADALLVRFFDENDKAYIILVDAGNYCNGETIAKFVKERYNTFQIDLAICTHCDDDHFGGFIFLLEDMKNNPQTSVDIKKFLINDPGLHITQNDVKYYQNLDNVRKEARSVYDGHGNNLLELIWDLSRKRRLSYSEAFSDGYNSEFDGLIDILGPSTEYYRTQALLFRNDLQPYDYAIVDDSEDAYEIPETKNIYSKKIR
;
A
#
# COMPACT_ATOMS: atom_id res chain seq x y z
N MET A 1 25.64 -7.69 -11.17
CA MET A 1 25.13 -7.04 -9.95
C MET A 1 25.00 -8.13 -8.91
N ASN A 2 25.51 -7.93 -7.69
CA ASN A 2 25.19 -8.84 -6.60
C ASN A 2 23.76 -8.50 -6.16
N CYS A 3 22.83 -9.43 -6.33
CA CYS A 3 21.48 -9.31 -5.78
C CYS A 3 21.56 -9.46 -4.25
N MET A 4 20.79 -8.65 -3.52
CA MET A 4 20.58 -8.83 -2.09
C MET A 4 20.03 -10.24 -1.83
N ASN A 5 20.59 -10.94 -0.82
CA ASN A 5 20.08 -12.24 -0.40
C ASN A 5 19.62 -12.18 1.06
N ALA A 6 18.40 -12.64 1.33
CA ALA A 6 17.94 -12.81 2.70
C ALA A 6 18.61 -14.02 3.35
N THR A 7 19.36 -13.80 4.43
CA THR A 7 20.03 -14.88 5.18
C THR A 7 19.13 -15.48 6.26
N LYS A 8 18.20 -14.69 6.79
CA LYS A 8 17.17 -15.08 7.77
C LYS A 8 15.99 -14.12 7.65
N TYR A 9 14.80 -14.61 7.99
CA TYR A 9 13.59 -13.79 8.03
C TYR A 9 12.65 -14.25 9.14
N GLU A 10 11.82 -13.32 9.61
CA GLU A 10 10.67 -13.58 10.48
C GLU A 10 9.45 -12.82 9.95
N ILE A 11 8.27 -13.39 10.20
CA ILE A 11 6.98 -12.85 9.81
C ILE A 11 6.11 -12.83 11.05
N ASP A 12 5.62 -11.65 11.41
CA ASP A 12 4.79 -11.42 12.58
C ASP A 12 3.42 -10.90 12.14
N MET A 13 2.38 -11.72 12.31
CA MET A 13 0.98 -11.34 12.10
C MET A 13 0.43 -10.74 13.39
N LEU A 14 0.13 -9.45 13.39
CA LEU A 14 -0.36 -8.78 14.59
C LEU A 14 -1.86 -9.04 14.78
N GLY A 15 -2.27 -9.31 16.01
CA GLY A 15 -3.68 -9.49 16.37
C GLY A 15 -4.44 -8.17 16.34
N VAL A 16 -4.88 -7.73 15.17
CA VAL A 16 -5.56 -6.44 14.95
C VAL A 16 -7.08 -6.55 14.78
N GLY A 17 -7.64 -7.75 14.86
CA GLY A 17 -9.09 -8.01 14.76
C GLY A 17 -9.48 -8.53 13.38
N ALA A 18 -10.62 -8.08 12.86
CA ALA A 18 -11.02 -8.33 11.47
C ALA A 18 -10.35 -7.28 10.58
N ALA A 19 -9.05 -7.40 10.42
CA ALA A 19 -8.15 -6.44 9.80
C ALA A 19 -6.79 -7.14 9.57
N ASP A 20 -5.93 -6.55 8.74
CA ASP A 20 -4.58 -7.09 8.48
C ASP A 20 -3.47 -6.11 8.91
N ALA A 21 -2.44 -6.66 9.55
CA ALA A 21 -1.17 -5.98 9.83
C ALA A 21 -0.06 -7.02 9.94
N LEU A 22 0.81 -7.05 8.94
CA LEU A 22 1.89 -8.02 8.81
C LEU A 22 3.24 -7.30 8.85
N LEU A 23 4.12 -7.72 9.76
CA LEU A 23 5.51 -7.29 9.75
C LEU A 23 6.39 -8.41 9.20
N VAL A 24 7.20 -8.09 8.19
CA VAL A 24 8.25 -8.97 7.68
C VAL A 24 9.58 -8.32 8.01
N ARG A 25 10.43 -9.04 8.75
CA ARG A 25 11.81 -8.61 8.99
C ARG A 25 12.76 -9.61 8.40
N PHE A 26 13.64 -9.17 7.51
CA PHE A 26 14.69 -10.00 6.93
C PHE A 26 16.06 -9.32 7.10
N PHE A 27 17.12 -10.10 6.91
CA PHE A 27 18.49 -9.64 7.06
C PHE A 27 19.30 -9.96 5.81
N ASP A 28 20.06 -8.99 5.32
CA ASP A 28 20.98 -9.21 4.21
C ASP A 28 22.25 -9.96 4.64
N GLU A 29 23.17 -10.19 3.70
CA GLU A 29 24.45 -10.86 3.94
C GLU A 29 25.39 -10.11 4.91
N ASN A 30 25.11 -8.84 5.20
CA ASN A 30 25.87 -8.02 6.15
C ASN A 30 25.18 -7.94 7.54
N ASP A 31 24.20 -8.81 7.80
CA ASP A 31 23.37 -8.83 9.01
C ASP A 31 22.58 -7.52 9.24
N LYS A 32 22.35 -6.74 8.17
CA LYS A 32 21.51 -5.55 8.25
C LYS A 32 20.04 -5.95 8.12
N ALA A 33 19.25 -5.58 9.11
CA ALA A 33 17.81 -5.81 9.12
C ALA A 33 17.06 -4.81 8.23
N TYR A 34 16.02 -5.29 7.55
CA TYR A 34 15.02 -4.50 6.85
C TYR A 34 13.64 -4.89 7.34
N ILE A 35 12.77 -3.90 7.54
CA ILE A 35 11.42 -4.12 8.05
C ILE A 35 10.40 -3.66 7.01
N ILE A 36 9.48 -4.56 6.68
CA ILE A 36 8.37 -4.31 5.79
C ILE A 36 7.07 -4.42 6.60
N LEU A 37 6.17 -3.46 6.43
CA LEU A 37 4.83 -3.47 6.98
C LEU A 37 3.82 -3.61 5.82
N VAL A 38 3.04 -4.69 5.82
CA VAL A 38 1.93 -4.89 4.86
C VAL A 38 0.62 -4.72 5.62
N ASP A 39 -0.13 -3.69 5.23
CA ASP A 39 -1.27 -3.14 5.96
C ASP A 39 -0.94 -2.77 7.42
N ALA A 40 -1.84 -2.03 8.06
CA ALA A 40 -1.60 -1.47 9.38
C ALA A 40 -2.81 -1.57 10.32
N GLY A 41 -3.82 -2.34 9.94
CA GLY A 41 -5.05 -2.45 10.70
C GLY A 41 -5.82 -1.12 10.81
N ASN A 42 -6.67 -1.05 11.82
CA ASN A 42 -7.39 0.17 12.21
C ASN A 42 -6.41 1.19 12.82
N TYR A 43 -6.83 2.45 12.93
CA TYR A 43 -5.99 3.54 13.46
C TYR A 43 -5.34 3.26 14.82
N CYS A 44 -6.08 2.67 15.78
CA CYS A 44 -5.52 2.33 17.09
C CYS A 44 -4.44 1.24 17.04
N ASN A 45 -4.36 0.47 15.95
CA ASN A 45 -3.31 -0.52 15.75
C ASN A 45 -1.97 0.12 15.40
N GLY A 46 -1.94 1.37 14.94
CA GLY A 46 -0.71 2.11 14.69
C GLY A 46 0.19 2.23 15.93
N GLU A 47 -0.39 2.44 17.12
CA GLU A 47 0.36 2.43 18.38
C GLU A 47 0.93 1.05 18.69
N THR A 48 0.15 -0.01 18.44
CA THR A 48 0.59 -1.40 18.64
C THR A 48 1.76 -1.75 17.72
N ILE A 49 1.69 -1.35 16.45
CA ILE A 49 2.76 -1.53 15.47
C ILE A 49 4.01 -0.77 15.89
N ALA A 50 3.87 0.52 16.22
CA ALA A 50 5.01 1.35 16.64
C ALA A 50 5.71 0.78 17.88
N LYS A 51 4.92 0.31 18.86
CA LYS A 51 5.44 -0.36 20.06
C LYS A 51 6.16 -1.65 19.70
N PHE A 52 5.55 -2.49 18.85
CA PHE A 52 6.14 -3.75 18.42
C PHE A 52 7.49 -3.55 17.72
N VAL A 53 7.57 -2.62 16.76
CA VAL A 53 8.83 -2.32 16.06
C VAL A 53 9.91 -1.84 17.02
N LYS A 54 9.57 -0.96 17.97
CA LYS A 54 10.53 -0.48 18.99
C LYS A 54 10.99 -1.60 19.93
N GLU A 55 10.07 -2.39 20.47
CA GLU A 55 10.38 -3.36 21.52
C GLU A 55 10.92 -4.69 20.97
N ARG A 56 10.32 -5.21 19.90
CA ARG A 56 10.68 -6.52 19.32
C ARG A 56 11.83 -6.43 18.32
N TYR A 57 11.89 -5.34 17.55
CA TYR A 57 12.93 -5.14 16.53
C TYR A 57 14.03 -4.18 16.94
N ASN A 58 13.87 -3.45 18.05
CA ASN A 58 14.85 -2.50 18.59
C ASN A 58 15.27 -1.44 17.58
N THR A 59 14.29 -0.86 16.88
CA THR A 59 14.49 0.20 15.90
C THR A 59 13.30 1.15 15.83
N PHE A 60 13.50 2.28 15.17
CA PHE A 60 12.51 3.35 14.98
C PHE A 60 12.16 3.52 13.51
N GLN A 61 12.23 2.45 12.73
CA GLN A 61 12.17 2.54 11.28
C GLN A 61 11.47 1.34 10.66
N ILE A 62 10.63 1.63 9.68
CA ILE A 62 10.06 0.70 8.71
C ILE A 62 10.65 1.09 7.35
N ASP A 63 11.32 0.15 6.68
CA ASP A 63 11.99 0.41 5.40
C ASP A 63 11.00 0.47 4.24
N LEU A 64 9.92 -0.33 4.30
CA LEU A 64 8.86 -0.37 3.30
C LEU A 64 7.49 -0.54 3.96
N ALA A 65 6.54 0.32 3.65
CA ALA A 65 5.13 0.11 3.94
C ALA A 65 4.39 -0.21 2.64
N ILE A 66 3.46 -1.16 2.67
CA ILE A 66 2.62 -1.57 1.54
C ILE A 66 1.17 -1.49 2.01
N CYS A 67 0.36 -0.66 1.35
CA CYS A 67 -1.09 -0.62 1.55
C CYS A 67 -1.75 -1.41 0.42
N THR A 68 -2.45 -2.48 0.78
CA THR A 68 -3.00 -3.43 -0.19
C THR A 68 -4.26 -2.89 -0.87
N HIS A 69 -5.14 -2.22 -0.12
CA HIS A 69 -6.36 -1.57 -0.60
C HIS A 69 -6.86 -0.47 0.35
N CYS A 70 -7.91 0.23 -0.07
CA CYS A 70 -8.45 1.42 0.60
C CYS A 70 -9.58 1.13 1.61
N ASP A 71 -9.61 -0.04 2.25
CA ASP A 71 -10.53 -0.23 3.37
C ASP A 71 -9.88 0.29 4.67
N ASP A 72 -10.64 1.05 5.46
CA ASP A 72 -10.13 1.79 6.64
C ASP A 72 -9.51 0.88 7.70
N ASP A 73 -10.00 -0.35 7.82
CA ASP A 73 -9.46 -1.40 8.70
C ASP A 73 -8.14 -2.01 8.20
N HIS A 74 -7.65 -1.62 7.03
CA HIS A 74 -6.32 -1.99 6.51
C HIS A 74 -5.34 -0.82 6.53
N PHE A 75 -5.80 0.41 6.29
CA PHE A 75 -4.91 1.58 6.19
C PHE A 75 -4.90 2.51 7.40
N GLY A 76 -5.89 2.41 8.29
CA GLY A 76 -6.06 3.33 9.41
C GLY A 76 -4.81 3.46 10.29
N GLY A 77 -4.11 2.36 10.57
CA GLY A 77 -2.87 2.38 11.34
C GLY A 77 -1.73 3.15 10.67
N PHE A 78 -1.71 3.26 9.34
CA PHE A 78 -0.74 4.10 8.63
C PHE A 78 -0.98 5.58 8.91
N ILE A 79 -2.25 6.02 8.98
CA ILE A 79 -2.56 7.41 9.34
C ILE A 79 -1.94 7.74 10.70
N PHE A 80 -2.15 6.89 11.71
CA PHE A 80 -1.54 7.07 13.03
C PHE A 80 -0.01 7.18 12.94
N LEU A 81 0.65 6.25 12.24
CA LEU A 81 2.11 6.24 12.13
C LEU A 81 2.66 7.51 11.44
N LEU A 82 1.99 7.98 10.38
CA LEU A 82 2.39 9.19 9.67
C LEU A 82 2.11 10.47 10.48
N GLU A 83 1.02 10.51 11.25
CA GLU A 83 0.77 11.58 12.20
C GLU A 83 1.84 11.62 13.30
N ASP A 84 2.23 10.46 13.84
CA ASP A 84 3.30 10.35 14.84
C ASP A 84 4.65 10.81 14.25
N MET A 85 4.98 10.39 13.02
CA MET A 85 6.14 10.91 12.25
C MET A 85 6.12 12.43 12.11
N LYS A 86 4.95 13.02 11.88
CA LYS A 86 4.78 14.47 11.71
C LYS A 86 4.94 15.21 13.03
N ASN A 87 4.26 14.72 14.07
CA ASN A 87 4.07 15.43 15.34
C ASN A 87 5.18 15.13 16.36
N ASN A 88 5.74 13.92 16.33
CA ASN A 88 6.74 13.44 17.29
C ASN A 88 8.04 12.93 16.61
N PRO A 89 8.75 13.76 15.81
CA PRO A 89 9.92 13.35 15.01
C PRO A 89 11.05 12.62 15.73
N GLN A 90 11.17 12.81 17.05
CA GLN A 90 12.30 12.30 17.82
C GLN A 90 12.04 10.92 18.42
N THR A 91 10.78 10.48 18.40
CA THR A 91 10.33 9.26 19.09
C THR A 91 9.45 8.36 18.25
N SER A 92 9.06 8.79 17.04
CA SER A 92 8.21 8.05 16.12
C SER A 92 8.93 6.85 15.50
N VAL A 93 8.15 5.92 14.95
CA VAL A 93 8.66 4.92 14.01
C VAL A 93 8.45 5.47 12.61
N ASP A 94 9.55 5.75 11.91
CA ASP A 94 9.53 6.39 10.61
C ASP A 94 9.39 5.37 9.47
N ILE A 95 8.53 5.67 8.50
CA ILE A 95 8.41 4.92 7.24
C ILE A 95 9.29 5.60 6.17
N LYS A 96 10.20 4.83 5.56
CA LYS A 96 11.10 5.33 4.50
C LYS A 96 10.48 5.32 3.10
N LYS A 97 9.80 4.24 2.75
CA LYS A 97 9.17 4.05 1.44
C LYS A 97 7.76 3.51 1.62
N PHE A 98 6.84 4.00 0.80
CA PHE A 98 5.44 3.60 0.79
C PHE A 98 5.03 3.12 -0.60
N LEU A 99 4.45 1.93 -0.69
CA LEU A 99 3.77 1.43 -1.88
C LEU A 99 2.27 1.57 -1.67
N ILE A 100 1.64 2.40 -2.50
CA ILE A 100 0.21 2.68 -2.45
C ILE A 100 -0.25 3.11 -3.85
N ASN A 101 -1.37 2.55 -4.31
CA ASN A 101 -1.94 2.90 -5.61
C ASN A 101 -2.93 4.04 -5.42
N ASP A 102 -2.82 5.09 -6.24
CA ASP A 102 -3.60 6.32 -6.10
C ASP A 102 -4.74 6.34 -7.12
N PRO A 103 -6.00 6.09 -6.71
CA PRO A 103 -7.13 6.02 -7.65
C PRO A 103 -7.35 7.34 -8.41
N GLY A 104 -6.91 8.49 -7.86
CA GLY A 104 -6.97 9.77 -8.56
C GLY A 104 -6.04 9.88 -9.77
N LEU A 105 -5.06 8.99 -9.91
CA LEU A 105 -4.21 8.90 -11.09
C LEU A 105 -4.83 8.04 -12.20
N HIS A 106 -5.82 7.21 -11.87
CA HIS A 106 -6.39 6.22 -12.79
C HIS A 106 -7.83 6.51 -13.21
N ILE A 107 -8.52 7.43 -12.54
CA ILE A 107 -9.90 7.82 -12.90
C ILE A 107 -9.90 9.21 -13.51
N THR A 108 -10.62 9.38 -14.62
CA THR A 108 -10.77 10.66 -15.32
C THR A 108 -12.24 11.06 -15.42
N GLN A 109 -12.49 12.32 -15.78
CA GLN A 109 -13.84 12.84 -16.01
C GLN A 109 -14.60 12.13 -17.15
N ASN A 110 -13.90 11.39 -18.02
CA ASN A 110 -14.54 10.61 -19.08
C ASN A 110 -15.08 9.26 -18.57
N ASP A 111 -14.64 8.83 -17.39
CA ASP A 111 -15.02 7.56 -16.80
C ASP A 111 -16.27 7.69 -15.92
N VAL A 112 -16.59 8.91 -15.46
CA VAL A 112 -17.59 9.16 -14.41
C VAL A 112 -18.66 10.18 -14.82
N LYS A 113 -19.87 9.98 -14.30
CA LYS A 113 -21.02 10.87 -14.44
C LYS A 113 -20.85 12.08 -13.50
N TYR A 114 -21.45 13.21 -13.87
CA TYR A 114 -21.59 14.44 -13.05
C TYR A 114 -20.32 15.23 -12.70
N TYR A 115 -19.12 14.67 -12.87
CA TYR A 115 -17.87 15.39 -12.66
C TYR A 115 -17.29 15.84 -14.02
N GLN A 116 -17.18 17.16 -14.25
CA GLN A 116 -16.65 17.72 -15.50
C GLN A 116 -15.18 18.14 -15.42
N ASN A 117 -14.58 18.10 -14.23
CA ASN A 117 -13.24 18.59 -13.94
C ASN A 117 -12.40 17.49 -13.29
N LEU A 118 -11.19 17.27 -13.83
CA LEU A 118 -10.27 16.21 -13.40
C LEU A 118 -9.82 16.36 -11.94
N ASP A 119 -9.66 17.58 -11.42
CA ASP A 119 -9.25 17.82 -10.04
C ASP A 119 -10.37 17.44 -9.05
N ASN A 120 -11.64 17.69 -9.41
CA ASN A 120 -12.77 17.23 -8.61
C ASN A 120 -12.88 15.69 -8.63
N VAL A 121 -12.63 15.06 -9.78
CA VAL A 121 -12.59 13.59 -9.90
C VAL A 121 -11.48 13.02 -9.03
N ARG A 122 -10.27 13.61 -9.08
CA ARG A 122 -9.13 13.22 -8.25
C ARG A 122 -9.43 13.34 -6.76
N LYS A 123 -10.02 14.45 -6.36
CA LYS A 123 -10.38 14.69 -4.96
C LYS A 123 -11.36 13.62 -4.47
N GLU A 124 -12.41 13.34 -5.24
CA GLU A 124 -13.38 12.31 -4.89
C GLU A 124 -12.78 10.91 -4.93
N ALA A 125 -12.01 10.56 -5.96
CA ALA A 125 -11.37 9.25 -6.06
C ALA A 125 -10.48 8.95 -4.85
N ARG A 126 -9.77 9.96 -4.34
CA ARG A 126 -8.88 9.85 -3.17
C ARG A 126 -9.62 9.85 -1.84
N SER A 127 -10.92 10.18 -1.78
CA SER A 127 -11.70 10.17 -0.54
C SER A 127 -11.82 8.76 0.08
N VAL A 128 -11.56 7.72 -0.72
CA VAL A 128 -11.47 6.33 -0.26
C VAL A 128 -10.38 6.12 0.79
N TYR A 129 -9.42 7.04 0.89
CA TYR A 129 -8.35 7.04 1.88
C TYR A 129 -8.57 8.08 3.01
N ASP A 130 -9.79 8.62 3.13
CA ASP A 130 -10.18 9.46 4.26
C ASP A 130 -10.40 8.59 5.50
N GLY A 131 -9.71 8.91 6.58
CA GLY A 131 -9.81 8.20 7.84
C GLY A 131 -9.34 9.09 8.99
N HIS A 132 -10.01 9.02 10.14
CA HIS A 132 -9.56 9.70 11.36
C HIS A 132 -9.26 11.21 11.20
N GLY A 133 -10.05 11.90 10.36
CA GLY A 133 -9.92 13.34 10.13
C GLY A 133 -8.78 13.76 9.19
N ASN A 134 -8.10 12.80 8.54
CA ASN A 134 -7.05 13.03 7.56
C ASN A 134 -7.29 12.19 6.31
N ASN A 135 -6.49 12.43 5.28
CA ASN A 135 -6.39 11.57 4.10
C ASN A 135 -4.98 10.96 4.03
N LEU A 136 -4.89 9.63 3.86
CA LEU A 136 -3.59 8.93 3.85
C LEU A 136 -2.66 9.43 2.74
N LEU A 137 -3.17 9.61 1.51
CA LEU A 137 -2.36 10.08 0.37
C LEU A 137 -1.86 11.51 0.58
N GLU A 138 -2.67 12.39 1.18
CA GLU A 138 -2.25 13.75 1.53
C GLU A 138 -1.15 13.75 2.61
N LEU A 139 -1.25 12.89 3.64
CA LEU A 139 -0.21 12.74 4.65
C LEU A 139 1.10 12.24 4.05
N ILE A 140 1.04 11.23 3.18
CA ILE A 140 2.19 10.70 2.45
C ILE A 140 2.86 11.81 1.63
N TRP A 141 2.07 12.57 0.86
CA TRP A 141 2.59 13.68 0.04
C TRP A 141 3.21 14.81 0.89
N ASP A 142 2.59 15.17 2.01
CA ASP A 142 3.13 16.20 2.90
C ASP A 142 4.48 15.77 3.50
N LEU A 143 4.56 14.51 3.96
CA LEU A 143 5.78 13.94 4.54
C LEU A 143 6.85 13.69 3.49
N SER A 144 6.50 13.34 2.25
CA SER A 144 7.51 13.16 1.19
C SER A 144 8.24 14.45 0.83
N ARG A 145 7.61 15.60 1.07
CA ARG A 145 8.19 16.94 0.84
C ARG A 145 9.00 17.45 2.02
N LYS A 146 8.65 17.02 3.23
CA LYS A 146 9.20 17.56 4.50
C LYS A 146 10.16 16.60 5.21
N ARG A 147 10.13 15.32 4.86
CA ARG A 147 10.90 14.21 5.45
C ARG A 147 11.54 13.37 4.35
N ARG A 148 12.29 12.34 4.75
CA ARG A 148 12.89 11.34 3.86
C ARG A 148 11.94 10.19 3.52
N LEU A 149 10.64 10.49 3.36
CA LEU A 149 9.66 9.50 2.90
C LEU A 149 9.59 9.56 1.38
N SER A 150 9.69 8.40 0.73
CA SER A 150 9.41 8.23 -0.70
C SER A 150 8.14 7.39 -0.86
N TYR A 151 7.46 7.52 -1.99
CA TYR A 151 6.32 6.67 -2.30
C TYR A 151 6.17 6.47 -3.80
N SER A 152 5.54 5.36 -4.18
CA SER A 152 5.24 5.02 -5.57
C SER A 152 4.07 4.05 -5.62
N GLU A 153 3.41 4.00 -6.77
CA GLU A 153 2.44 2.93 -7.06
C GLU A 153 3.16 1.60 -7.28
N ALA A 154 2.46 0.50 -7.02
CA ALA A 154 2.94 -0.85 -7.16
C ALA A 154 1.97 -1.66 -8.04
N PHE A 155 2.32 -1.77 -9.32
CA PHE A 155 1.63 -2.63 -10.29
C PHE A 155 2.55 -3.76 -10.72
N SER A 156 1.97 -4.91 -11.09
CA SER A 156 2.71 -6.07 -11.62
C SER A 156 3.26 -5.85 -13.04
N ASP A 157 2.82 -4.80 -13.72
CA ASP A 157 3.26 -4.52 -15.09
C ASP A 157 4.75 -4.23 -15.12
N GLY A 158 5.48 -4.94 -15.98
CA GLY A 158 6.91 -4.70 -16.17
C GLY A 158 7.84 -5.24 -15.08
N TYR A 159 7.38 -6.17 -14.24
CA TYR A 159 8.11 -6.74 -13.09
C TYR A 159 8.49 -5.67 -12.06
N ASN A 160 7.68 -5.56 -11.01
CA ASN A 160 7.91 -4.64 -9.92
C ASN A 160 8.36 -5.41 -8.68
N SER A 161 9.55 -5.07 -8.19
CA SER A 161 10.20 -5.76 -7.09
C SER A 161 10.93 -4.78 -6.19
N GLU A 162 10.94 -5.05 -4.90
CA GLU A 162 11.75 -4.35 -3.91
C GLU A 162 12.89 -5.23 -3.42
N PHE A 163 13.96 -4.60 -2.92
CA PHE A 163 15.12 -5.28 -2.34
C PHE A 163 15.76 -6.32 -3.27
N ASP A 164 16.06 -5.91 -4.52
CA ASP A 164 16.68 -6.74 -5.56
C ASP A 164 15.97 -8.08 -5.84
N GLY A 165 14.63 -8.09 -5.77
CA GLY A 165 13.82 -9.27 -6.08
C GLY A 165 13.42 -10.12 -4.87
N LEU A 166 13.73 -9.68 -3.64
CA LEU A 166 13.27 -10.40 -2.44
C LEU A 166 11.77 -10.21 -2.17
N ILE A 167 11.19 -9.12 -2.66
CA ILE A 167 9.76 -8.84 -2.56
C ILE A 167 9.23 -8.51 -3.95
N ASP A 168 8.47 -9.44 -4.53
CA ASP A 168 7.84 -9.28 -5.84
C ASP A 168 6.38 -8.86 -5.70
N ILE A 169 5.98 -7.86 -6.50
CA ILE A 169 4.60 -7.40 -6.60
C ILE A 169 3.91 -8.18 -7.73
N LEU A 170 3.05 -9.13 -7.35
CA LEU A 170 2.34 -10.01 -8.30
C LEU A 170 1.05 -9.41 -8.85
N GLY A 171 0.59 -8.29 -8.29
CA GLY A 171 -0.58 -7.59 -8.77
C GLY A 171 -0.93 -6.39 -7.89
N PRO A 172 -1.93 -5.60 -8.32
CA PRO A 172 -2.68 -5.74 -9.58
C PRO A 172 -1.88 -5.28 -10.81
N SER A 173 -2.33 -5.61 -12.02
CA SER A 173 -1.93 -4.85 -13.22
C SER A 173 -2.57 -3.46 -13.16
N THR A 174 -2.02 -2.49 -13.90
CA THR A 174 -2.57 -1.13 -13.98
C THR A 174 -3.97 -1.16 -14.56
N GLU A 175 -4.20 -1.98 -15.60
CA GLU A 175 -5.50 -2.13 -16.25
C GLU A 175 -6.55 -2.70 -15.28
N TYR A 176 -6.22 -3.80 -14.59
CA TYR A 176 -7.12 -4.38 -13.58
C TYR A 176 -7.38 -3.40 -12.43
N TYR A 177 -6.34 -2.70 -11.94
CA TYR A 177 -6.54 -1.71 -10.88
C TYR A 177 -7.48 -0.58 -11.32
N ARG A 178 -7.35 -0.09 -12.55
CA ARG A 178 -8.24 0.96 -13.09
C ARG A 178 -9.71 0.53 -13.08
N THR A 179 -10.02 -0.71 -13.46
CA THR A 179 -11.41 -1.20 -13.44
C THR A 179 -11.93 -1.31 -12.00
N GLN A 180 -11.11 -1.76 -11.06
CA GLN A 180 -11.50 -1.85 -9.65
C GLN A 180 -11.65 -0.46 -8.99
N ALA A 181 -10.76 0.49 -9.30
CA ALA A 181 -10.79 1.83 -8.73
C ALA A 181 -12.10 2.57 -9.01
N LEU A 182 -12.72 2.32 -10.17
CA LEU A 182 -14.05 2.85 -10.52
C LEU A 182 -15.18 2.32 -9.62
N LEU A 183 -14.95 1.21 -8.92
CA LEU A 183 -15.91 0.53 -8.05
C LEU A 183 -15.63 0.76 -6.56
N PHE A 184 -14.58 1.53 -6.21
CA PHE A 184 -14.31 1.86 -4.83
C PHE A 184 -15.44 2.70 -4.21
N ARG A 185 -15.58 2.60 -2.90
CA ARG A 185 -16.68 3.23 -2.15
C ARG A 185 -16.43 4.73 -1.98
N ASN A 186 -16.85 5.53 -2.96
CA ASN A 186 -16.89 7.00 -2.93
C ASN A 186 -18.13 7.51 -3.71
N ASP A 187 -18.25 8.83 -3.90
CA ASP A 187 -19.40 9.42 -4.61
C ASP A 187 -19.27 9.41 -6.14
N LEU A 188 -18.18 8.86 -6.71
CA LEU A 188 -18.04 8.72 -8.16
C LEU A 188 -19.04 7.70 -8.69
N GLN A 189 -19.68 8.07 -9.81
CA GLN A 189 -20.62 7.21 -10.50
C GLN A 189 -20.08 6.90 -11.89
N PRO A 190 -19.44 5.74 -12.11
CA PRO A 190 -18.90 5.39 -13.42
C PRO A 190 -19.99 5.29 -14.50
N TYR A 191 -19.60 5.57 -15.75
CA TYR A 191 -20.39 5.19 -16.92
C TYR A 191 -20.35 3.68 -17.12
N ASP A 192 -21.45 3.11 -17.62
CA ASP A 192 -21.58 1.68 -17.80
C ASP A 192 -20.50 1.12 -18.76
N TYR A 193 -20.08 1.90 -19.76
CA TYR A 193 -19.00 1.53 -20.67
C TYR A 193 -17.60 1.53 -20.02
N ALA A 194 -17.42 2.26 -18.91
CA ALA A 194 -16.14 2.37 -18.22
C ALA A 194 -15.85 1.16 -17.32
N ILE A 195 -16.86 0.33 -17.06
CA ILE A 195 -16.81 -0.86 -16.17
C ILE A 195 -16.75 -2.16 -17.01
N VAL A 196 -16.73 -2.08 -18.34
CA VAL A 196 -16.75 -3.28 -19.20
C VAL A 196 -15.39 -3.99 -19.09
N ASP A 197 -15.44 -5.18 -18.49
CA ASP A 197 -14.31 -6.07 -18.24
C ASP A 197 -14.04 -6.93 -19.49
N ASP A 198 -13.10 -6.50 -20.33
CA ASP A 198 -12.69 -7.23 -21.55
C ASP A 198 -11.43 -8.12 -21.32
N SER A 199 -10.85 -8.18 -20.11
CA SER A 199 -9.61 -8.91 -19.83
C SER A 199 -9.78 -10.16 -18.96
N GLU A 200 -9.51 -11.34 -19.54
CA GLU A 200 -9.26 -12.57 -18.78
C GLU A 200 -7.85 -12.50 -18.15
N ASP A 201 -7.74 -11.95 -16.94
CA ASP A 201 -6.46 -11.80 -16.24
C ASP A 201 -6.03 -13.09 -15.51
N ALA A 202 -5.50 -14.04 -16.29
CA ALA A 202 -4.80 -15.20 -15.77
C ALA A 202 -3.29 -14.90 -15.60
N TYR A 203 -2.74 -15.18 -14.42
CA TYR A 203 -1.30 -15.06 -14.14
C TYR A 203 -0.65 -16.45 -14.15
N GLU A 204 0.39 -16.64 -14.97
CA GLU A 204 1.24 -17.84 -14.97
C GLU A 204 2.44 -17.62 -14.06
N ILE A 205 2.63 -18.52 -13.09
CA ILE A 205 3.86 -18.55 -12.30
C ILE A 205 4.96 -19.20 -13.16
N PRO A 206 6.05 -18.50 -13.52
CA PRO A 206 7.04 -18.96 -14.50
C PRO A 206 7.70 -20.30 -14.15
N GLU A 207 7.83 -20.59 -12.85
CA GLU A 207 8.52 -21.77 -12.34
C GLU A 207 7.63 -23.01 -12.26
N THR A 208 6.31 -22.84 -12.18
CA THR A 208 5.37 -23.96 -11.98
C THR A 208 4.43 -24.19 -13.15
N LYS A 209 4.30 -23.22 -14.08
CA LYS A 209 3.32 -23.22 -15.18
C LYS A 209 1.87 -23.43 -14.73
N ASN A 210 1.58 -23.15 -13.46
CA ASN A 210 0.22 -23.21 -12.97
C ASN A 210 -0.51 -21.91 -13.32
N ILE A 211 -1.67 -22.06 -13.95
CA ILE A 211 -2.59 -20.98 -14.28
C ILE A 211 -3.61 -20.87 -13.15
N TYR A 212 -3.63 -19.74 -12.45
CA TYR A 212 -4.61 -19.48 -11.40
C TYR A 212 -5.64 -18.44 -11.87
N SER A 213 -6.92 -18.78 -11.74
CA SER A 213 -8.04 -17.83 -11.90
C SER A 213 -8.17 -16.99 -10.63
N LYS A 214 -8.11 -15.65 -10.76
CA LYS A 214 -8.29 -14.70 -9.64
C LYS A 214 -9.72 -14.61 -9.10
N LYS A 215 -10.73 -15.17 -9.78
CA LYS A 215 -12.09 -15.24 -9.20
C LYS A 215 -12.12 -16.30 -8.10
N ILE A 216 -11.94 -15.87 -6.85
CA ILE A 216 -12.41 -16.64 -5.70
C ILE A 216 -13.94 -16.67 -5.83
N ARG A 217 -14.50 -17.85 -6.11
CA ARG A 217 -15.94 -18.11 -6.05
C ARG A 217 -16.40 -18.20 -4.61
#